data_AF-A0A932GAZ1-F1
#
_entry.id   AF-A0A932GAZ1-F1
#
_cell.length_a   1.000
_cell.length_b   1.000
_cell.length_c   1.000
_cell.angle_alpha   90.00
_cell.angle_beta   90.00
_cell.angle_gamma   90.00
#
_symmetry.space_group_name_H-M   'P 1'
#
loop_
_entity.id
_entity.type
_entity.pdbx_description
1 polymer ?
#
loop_
_entity_poly.entity_id
_entity_poly.type
_entity_poly.pdbx_seq_one_letter_code
_entity_poly.pdbx_strand_id
1 'polypeptide(L)'
;MLPDRRYLRIVFFFGRVVLGVIFWDLLLRRVGLRALANRTSRARHTAAARRFRALAVHLGGVLIKVGQFLSARVDVLPEYITDELSGLQDEVPPEDFAGIRALAETELGAPLA
;
A
#
# COMPACT_ATOMS: atom_id res chain seq x y z
N MET A 1 2.56 -16.46 26.27
CA MET A 1 1.89 -15.84 25.12
C MET A 1 2.84 -15.93 23.93
N LEU A 2 2.65 -16.92 23.05
CA LEU A 2 3.49 -17.12 21.86
C LEU A 2 2.92 -16.25 20.71
N PRO A 3 3.75 -15.45 20.01
CA PRO A 3 3.26 -14.61 18.92
C PRO A 3 2.83 -15.46 17.72
N ASP A 4 1.65 -15.18 17.16
CA ASP A 4 1.08 -15.92 16.04
C ASP A 4 2.01 -15.93 14.81
N ARG A 5 2.20 -17.11 14.21
CA ARG A 5 3.04 -17.33 13.01
C ARG A 5 2.65 -16.45 11.80
N ARG A 6 1.46 -15.84 11.82
CA ARG A 6 0.95 -14.90 10.80
C ARG A 6 1.64 -13.53 10.89
N TYR A 7 1.98 -13.07 12.09
CA TYR A 7 2.62 -11.78 12.34
C TYR A 7 4.06 -11.72 11.82
N LEU A 8 4.82 -12.80 12.04
CA LEU A 8 6.22 -12.91 11.60
C LEU A 8 6.36 -12.80 10.07
N ARG A 9 5.38 -13.30 9.32
CA ARG A 9 5.40 -13.23 7.85
C ARG A 9 5.20 -11.80 7.34
N ILE A 10 4.38 -11.01 8.04
CA ILE A 10 4.14 -9.60 7.73
C ILE A 10 5.37 -8.77 8.10
N VAL A 11 5.92 -8.95 9.31
CA VAL A 11 7.13 -8.23 9.76
C VAL A 11 8.32 -8.52 8.85
N PHE A 12 8.52 -9.76 8.42
CA PHE A 12 9.64 -10.12 7.53
C PHE A 12 9.46 -9.56 6.11
N PHE A 13 8.22 -9.52 5.60
CA PHE A 13 7.92 -8.88 4.32
C PHE A 13 8.23 -7.38 4.38
N PHE A 14 7.76 -6.69 5.42
CA PHE A 14 8.02 -5.26 5.62
C PHE A 14 9.50 -4.97 5.85
N GLY A 15 10.19 -5.79 6.66
CA GLY A 15 11.63 -5.68 6.87
C GLY A 15 12.42 -5.77 5.56
N ARG A 16 12.07 -6.72 4.68
CA ARG A 16 12.73 -6.89 3.37
C ARG A 16 12.48 -5.71 2.42
N VAL A 17 11.27 -5.14 2.43
CA VAL A 17 10.93 -3.98 1.61
C VAL A 17 11.66 -2.73 2.10
N VAL A 18 11.63 -2.46 3.41
CA VAL A 18 12.34 -1.33 4.03
C VAL A 18 13.84 -1.43 3.79
N LEU A 19 14.42 -2.63 3.99
CA LEU A 19 15.83 -2.87 3.68
C LEU A 19 16.14 -2.66 2.20
N GLY A 20 15.30 -3.14 1.28
CA GLY A 20 15.50 -2.94 -0.16
C GLY A 20 15.42 -1.48 -0.59
N VAL A 21 14.52 -0.70 0.00
CA VAL A 21 14.35 0.74 -0.26
C VAL A 21 15.53 1.54 0.29
N ILE A 22 15.90 1.31 1.55
CA ILE A 22 17.05 1.96 2.19
C ILE A 22 18.35 1.59 1.47
N PHE A 23 18.50 0.32 1.09
CA PHE A 23 19.68 -0.16 0.38
C PHE A 23 19.79 0.50 -1.00
N TRP A 24 18.70 0.60 -1.77
CA TRP A 24 18.75 1.29 -3.05
C TRP A 24 19.02 2.80 -2.89
N ASP A 25 18.40 3.49 -1.93
CA ASP A 25 18.60 4.94 -1.75
C ASP A 25 20.02 5.29 -1.24
N LEU A 26 20.58 4.51 -0.31
CA LEU A 26 21.97 4.68 0.13
C LEU A 26 22.99 4.27 -0.95
N LEU A 27 22.74 3.17 -1.68
CA LEU A 27 23.68 2.66 -2.69
C LEU A 27 23.67 3.51 -3.96
N LEU A 28 22.52 3.99 -4.44
CA LEU A 28 22.41 4.91 -5.61
C LEU A 28 23.06 6.26 -5.35
N ARG A 29 22.89 6.79 -4.13
CA ARG A 29 23.54 8.04 -3.70
C ARG A 29 25.06 7.96 -3.82
N ARG A 30 25.65 6.77 -3.63
CA ARG A 30 27.10 6.55 -3.63
C ARG A 30 27.72 6.34 -5.02
N VAL A 31 26.94 5.91 -6.01
CA VAL A 31 27.46 5.42 -7.32
C VAL A 31 27.27 6.42 -8.48
N GLY A 32 26.53 7.52 -8.30
CA GLY A 32 26.54 8.66 -9.24
C GLY A 32 25.87 8.45 -10.62
N LEU A 33 25.32 7.27 -10.91
CA LEU A 33 24.72 6.90 -12.22
C LEU A 33 23.24 7.31 -12.40
N ARG A 34 22.82 8.46 -11.85
CA ARG A 34 21.42 8.91 -11.84
C ARG A 34 20.86 9.32 -13.21
N ALA A 35 21.70 9.84 -14.11
CA ALA A 35 21.21 10.51 -15.33
C ALA A 35 20.71 9.54 -16.44
N LEU A 36 21.32 8.36 -16.59
CA LEU A 36 20.99 7.42 -17.68
C LEU A 36 19.75 6.57 -17.38
N ALA A 37 19.55 6.16 -16.13
CA ALA A 37 18.37 5.39 -15.73
C ALA A 37 17.09 6.23 -15.77
N ASN A 38 17.18 7.53 -15.52
CA ASN A 38 16.02 8.41 -15.28
C ASN A 38 15.09 8.64 -16.49
N ARG A 39 15.57 8.54 -17.74
CA ARG A 39 14.75 8.90 -18.93
C ARG A 39 13.62 7.91 -19.25
N THR A 40 13.83 6.61 -19.04
CA THR A 40 12.81 5.57 -19.25
C THR A 40 12.24 4.99 -17.95
N SER A 41 12.85 5.35 -16.83
CA SER A 41 12.47 4.87 -15.49
C SER A 41 11.07 5.34 -15.06
N ARG A 42 10.69 6.60 -15.30
CA ARG A 42 9.37 7.14 -14.91
C ARG A 42 8.21 6.34 -15.49
N ALA A 43 8.23 6.07 -16.79
CA ALA A 43 7.17 5.30 -17.46
C ALA A 43 7.06 3.86 -16.92
N ARG A 44 8.22 3.22 -16.66
CA ARG A 44 8.27 1.86 -16.11
C ARG A 44 7.73 1.81 -14.68
N HIS A 45 8.08 2.78 -13.85
CA HIS A 45 7.61 2.87 -12.48
C HIS A 45 6.11 3.19 -12.40
N THR A 46 5.61 4.08 -13.26
CA THR A 46 4.17 4.37 -13.38
C THR A 46 3.40 3.10 -13.76
N ALA A 47 3.88 2.36 -14.76
CA ALA A 47 3.27 1.08 -15.15
C ALA A 47 3.36 0.01 -14.05
N ALA A 48 4.40 0.03 -13.21
CA ALA A 48 4.50 -0.85 -12.05
C ALA A 48 3.49 -0.46 -10.95
N ALA A 49 3.33 0.84 -10.68
CA ALA A 49 2.36 1.37 -9.72
C ALA A 49 0.92 0.99 -10.10
N ARG A 50 0.55 1.13 -11.37
CA ARG A 50 -0.77 0.71 -11.90
C ARG A 50 -1.03 -0.78 -11.71
N ARG A 51 -0.05 -1.62 -12.04
CA ARG A 51 -0.16 -3.07 -11.85
C ARG A 51 -0.30 -3.43 -10.36
N PHE A 52 0.46 -2.77 -9.50
CA PHE A 52 0.35 -2.95 -8.06
C PHE A 52 -1.02 -2.52 -7.54
N ARG A 53 -1.56 -1.37 -7.98
CA ARG A 53 -2.91 -0.91 -7.64
C ARG A 53 -3.96 -1.96 -7.99
N ALA A 54 -3.99 -2.42 -9.24
CA ALA A 54 -4.95 -3.43 -9.68
C ALA A 54 -4.85 -4.74 -8.88
N LEU A 55 -3.61 -5.19 -8.59
CA LEU A 55 -3.37 -6.37 -7.77
C LEU A 55 -3.84 -6.16 -6.32
N ALA A 56 -3.61 -4.97 -5.75
CA ALA A 56 -3.98 -4.64 -4.39
C ALA A 56 -5.50 -4.65 -4.22
N VAL A 57 -6.23 -4.02 -5.16
CA VAL A 57 -7.70 -4.02 -5.19
C VAL A 57 -8.24 -5.45 -5.30
N HIS A 58 -7.69 -6.24 -6.23
CA HIS A 58 -8.15 -7.60 -6.46
C HIS A 58 -7.92 -8.54 -5.26
N LEU A 59 -6.77 -8.42 -4.58
CA LEU A 59 -6.43 -9.26 -3.44
C LEU A 59 -7.07 -8.79 -2.12
N GLY A 60 -7.44 -7.52 -2.01
CA GLY A 60 -8.05 -6.97 -0.82
C GLY A 60 -7.14 -6.99 0.42
N GLY A 61 -7.76 -6.77 1.58
CA GLY A 61 -7.15 -7.00 2.89
C GLY A 61 -5.85 -6.20 3.13
N VAL A 62 -4.76 -6.92 3.40
CA VAL A 62 -3.47 -6.30 3.75
C VAL A 62 -2.86 -5.55 2.56
N LEU A 63 -3.06 -6.03 1.33
CA LEU A 63 -2.42 -5.43 0.16
C LEU A 63 -2.98 -4.03 -0.16
N ILE A 64 -4.29 -3.84 0.00
CA ILE A 64 -4.93 -2.52 -0.11
C ILE A 64 -4.34 -1.57 0.93
N LYS A 65 -4.26 -1.99 2.19
CA LYS A 65 -3.72 -1.18 3.29
C LYS A 65 -2.26 -0.77 3.07
N VAL A 66 -1.45 -1.67 2.51
CA VAL A 66 -0.05 -1.37 2.12
C VAL A 66 -0.02 -0.30 1.04
N GLY A 67 -0.86 -0.43 0.01
CA GLY A 67 -0.93 0.57 -1.06
C GLY A 67 -1.41 1.94 -0.58
N GLN A 68 -2.41 1.96 0.30
CA GLN A 68 -2.89 3.17 0.96
C GLN A 68 -1.79 3.83 1.79
N PHE A 69 -1.05 3.06 2.60
CA PHE A 69 0.09 3.59 3.37
C PHE A 69 1.18 4.16 2.46
N LEU A 70 1.55 3.45 1.39
CA LEU A 70 2.56 3.90 0.43
C LEU A 70 2.12 5.16 -0.34
N SER A 71 0.85 5.27 -0.68
CA SER A 71 0.30 6.45 -1.38
C SER A 71 0.39 7.74 -0.58
N ALA A 72 0.41 7.66 0.76
CA ALA A 72 0.54 8.82 1.65
C ALA A 72 2.01 9.23 1.91
N ARG A 73 3.00 8.49 1.38
CA ARG A 73 4.43 8.66 1.69
C ARG A 73 5.23 9.18 0.49
N VAL A 74 4.95 10.44 0.14
CA VAL A 74 5.68 11.25 -0.86
C VAL A 74 7.15 11.49 -0.49
N ASP A 75 7.52 11.24 0.77
CA ASP A 75 8.90 11.25 1.28
C ASP A 75 9.71 10.01 0.85
N VAL A 76 9.04 8.90 0.51
CA VAL A 76 9.66 7.60 0.22
C VAL A 76 9.53 7.21 -1.26
N LEU A 77 8.42 7.60 -1.90
CA LEU A 77 8.14 7.30 -3.29
C LEU A 77 8.08 8.59 -4.11
N PRO A 78 8.59 8.59 -5.35
CA PRO A 78 8.40 9.71 -6.27
C PRO A 78 6.91 10.04 -6.47
N GLU A 79 6.60 11.32 -6.61
CA GLU A 79 5.23 11.87 -6.72
C GLU A 79 4.36 11.14 -7.77
N TYR A 80 4.94 10.82 -8.94
CA TYR A 80 4.23 10.10 -10.00
C TYR A 80 3.85 8.65 -9.65
N ILE A 81 4.43 8.06 -8.60
CA ILE A 81 4.04 6.75 -8.07
C ILE A 81 2.96 6.93 -7.01
N THR A 82 3.12 7.89 -6.10
CA THR A 82 2.12 8.17 -5.07
C THR A 82 0.79 8.59 -5.66
N ASP A 83 0.79 9.37 -6.75
CA ASP A 83 -0.41 9.76 -7.50
C ASP A 83 -1.14 8.57 -8.12
N GLU A 84 -0.42 7.57 -8.62
CA GLU A 84 -1.03 6.36 -9.17
C GLU A 84 -1.60 5.46 -8.05
N LEU A 85 -1.01 5.51 -6.84
CA LEU A 85 -1.45 4.74 -5.69
C LEU A 85 -2.53 5.44 -4.86
N SER A 86 -2.66 6.77 -4.93
CA SER A 86 -3.67 7.53 -4.18
C SER A 86 -5.09 7.08 -4.54
N GLY A 87 -5.32 6.66 -5.78
CA GLY A 87 -6.57 6.06 -6.22
C GLY A 87 -6.93 4.71 -5.56
N LEU A 88 -6.10 4.17 -4.65
CA LEU A 88 -6.45 3.05 -3.75
C LEU A 88 -7.21 3.51 -2.50
N GLN A 89 -7.16 4.80 -2.17
CA GLN A 89 -7.88 5.38 -1.04
C GLN A 89 -9.36 5.56 -1.37
N ASP A 90 -9.67 5.87 -2.63
CA ASP A 90 -11.04 6.17 -3.10
C ASP A 90 -11.82 4.93 -3.56
N GLU A 91 -11.21 3.75 -3.59
CA GLU A 91 -11.77 2.54 -4.21
C GLU A 91 -12.50 1.61 -3.26
N VAL A 92 -12.94 2.08 -2.08
CA VAL A 92 -13.72 1.25 -1.16
C VAL A 92 -15.14 1.11 -1.71
N PRO A 93 -15.55 -0.09 -2.18
CA PRO A 93 -16.91 -0.31 -2.62
C PRO A 93 -17.85 -0.11 -1.41
N PRO A 94 -19.01 0.52 -1.58
CA PRO A 94 -19.99 0.61 -0.50
C PRO A 94 -20.39 -0.81 -0.05
N GLU A 95 -20.18 -1.10 1.23
CA GLU A 95 -20.70 -2.30 1.87
C GLU A 95 -22.23 -2.18 2.04
N ASP A 96 -22.92 -3.33 2.02
CA ASP A 96 -24.38 -3.34 2.16
C ASP A 96 -24.81 -2.80 3.53
N PHE A 97 -25.67 -1.79 3.50
CA PHE A 97 -26.13 -1.10 4.71
C PHE A 97 -26.86 -2.05 5.68
N ALA A 98 -27.49 -3.11 5.16
CA ALA A 98 -28.18 -4.09 6.00
C ALA A 98 -27.22 -4.84 6.94
N GLY A 99 -26.03 -5.23 6.44
CA GLY A 99 -24.99 -5.88 7.24
C GLY A 99 -24.40 -4.95 8.30
N ILE A 100 -24.17 -3.68 7.92
CA ILE A 100 -23.65 -2.64 8.81
C ILE A 100 -24.66 -2.33 9.92
N ARG A 101 -25.95 -2.18 9.58
CA ARG A 101 -27.03 -1.92 10.53
C ARG A 101 -27.14 -3.03 11.56
N ALA A 102 -27.20 -4.29 11.13
CA ALA A 102 -27.35 -5.41 12.05
C ALA A 102 -26.18 -5.52 13.05
N LEU A 103 -24.94 -5.31 12.57
CA LEU A 103 -23.76 -5.30 13.43
C LEU A 103 -23.79 -4.13 14.42
N ALA A 104 -24.11 -2.93 13.94
CA ALA A 104 -24.15 -1.74 14.77
C ALA A 104 -25.28 -1.80 15.82
N GLU A 105 -26.47 -2.29 15.48
CA GLU A 105 -27.58 -2.48 16.43
C GLU A 105 -27.25 -3.53 17.50
N THR A 106 -26.46 -4.55 17.14
CA THR A 106 -25.96 -5.58 18.08
C THR A 106 -24.93 -5.01 19.06
N GLU A 107 -23.99 -4.19 18.57
CA GLU A 107 -22.95 -3.57 19.40
C GLU A 107 -23.48 -2.42 20.27
N LEU A 108 -24.45 -1.64 19.76
CA LEU A 108 -25.06 -0.51 20.49
C LEU A 108 -26.21 -0.93 21.40
N GLY A 109 -26.78 -2.12 21.21
CA GLY A 109 -27.96 -2.60 21.94
C GLY A 109 -29.22 -1.75 21.70
N ALA A 110 -29.23 -0.93 20.64
CA ALA A 110 -30.31 -0.01 20.30
C ALA A 110 -30.50 0.05 18.78
N PRO A 111 -31.75 0.17 18.29
CA PRO A 111 -32.03 0.29 16.87
C PRO A 111 -31.49 1.60 16.30
N LEU A 112 -30.92 1.54 15.09
CA LEU A 112 -30.51 2.73 14.34
C LEU A 112 -31.74 3.32 13.66
N ALA A 113 -32.26 4.43 14.19
CA ALA A 113 -33.41 5.16 13.65
C ALA A 113 -33.09 5.82 12.30
#